data_AF-A0A1G3XSL8-F1
#
_entry.id   AF-A0A1G3XSL8-F1
#
_cell.length_a   1.000
_cell.length_b   1.000
_cell.length_c   1.000
_cell.angle_alpha   90.00
_cell.angle_beta   90.00
_cell.angle_gamma   90.00
#
_symmetry.space_group_name_H-M   'P 1'
#
loop_
_entity.id
_entity.type
_entity.pdbx_description
1 polymer ?
#
loop_
_entity_poly.entity_id
_entity_poly.type
_entity_poly.pdbx_seq_one_letter_code
_entity_poly.pdbx_strand_id
1 'polypeptide(L)'
;MVDAFGFLAAFISVVGWGSYLVPMKKLQNYDTFYFQALMATGILLSSLVVVLIVGEFRLSMLGLLCGFLWKTGNAISLVAVKKDGISMAVSVWTSTSIVTSFLWGLFFFKESLSGLLLGVLGISLLVVGTNVVSLTGSNREKSKTGVLLALPAGVFFGSYLVPMKISGLEPNQFLFSMSLGIFVTGWSFFLAKGAKLSRSALLNGLGSGVVWNVSNFSSLYAIALLGLSIGLPLTQNSLLVAVLWGLFYFKEVKRKRGKAQVLVGALVMIVGTFLLGFSK
;
A
#
# COMPACT_ATOMS: atom_id res chain seq x y z
N MET A 1 1.64 -20.25 -16.62
CA MET A 1 1.94 -18.98 -17.36
C MET A 1 1.18 -17.81 -16.75
N VAL A 2 -0.12 -17.96 -16.45
CA VAL A 2 -0.95 -16.92 -15.82
C VAL A 2 -0.40 -16.44 -14.47
N ASP A 3 0.04 -17.35 -13.60
CA ASP A 3 0.60 -16.96 -12.29
C ASP A 3 1.90 -16.16 -12.41
N ALA A 4 2.73 -16.44 -13.42
CA ALA A 4 3.97 -15.71 -13.66
C ALA A 4 3.71 -14.21 -13.95
N PHE A 5 2.64 -13.90 -14.69
CA PHE A 5 2.19 -12.52 -14.88
C PHE A 5 1.69 -11.90 -13.58
N GLY A 6 1.01 -12.67 -12.73
CA GLY A 6 0.59 -12.21 -11.40
C GLY A 6 1.77 -11.84 -10.50
N PHE A 7 2.81 -12.67 -10.47
CA PHE A 7 4.03 -12.39 -9.70
C PHE A 7 4.82 -11.21 -10.27
N LEU A 8 4.91 -11.08 -11.59
CA LEU A 8 5.53 -9.92 -12.24
C LEU A 8 4.77 -8.63 -11.91
N ALA A 9 3.43 -8.66 -11.97
CA ALA A 9 2.59 -7.52 -11.63
C ALA A 9 2.74 -7.14 -10.13
N ALA A 10 2.85 -8.12 -9.24
CA ALA A 10 3.15 -7.89 -7.83
C ALA A 10 4.52 -7.22 -7.64
N PHE A 11 5.55 -7.68 -8.34
CA PHE A 11 6.89 -7.08 -8.30
C PHE A 11 6.90 -5.63 -8.79
N ILE A 12 6.23 -5.33 -9.90
CA ILE A 12 6.09 -3.96 -10.41
C ILE A 12 5.40 -3.06 -9.36
N SER A 13 4.33 -3.56 -8.74
CA SER A 13 3.65 -2.85 -7.65
C SER A 13 4.58 -2.60 -6.45
N VAL A 14 5.36 -3.59 -6.03
CA VAL A 14 6.33 -3.48 -4.92
C VAL A 14 7.31 -2.33 -5.15
N VAL A 15 7.90 -2.26 -6.35
CA VAL A 15 8.88 -1.21 -6.68
C VAL A 15 8.23 0.17 -6.66
N GLY A 16 7.06 0.32 -7.29
CA GLY A 16 6.40 1.61 -7.40
C GLY A 16 5.76 2.10 -6.09
N TRP A 17 5.10 1.24 -5.32
CA TRP A 17 4.59 1.57 -3.97
C TRP A 17 5.72 1.81 -2.94
N GLY A 18 6.89 1.21 -3.13
CA GLY A 18 8.05 1.55 -2.31
C GLY A 18 8.65 2.91 -2.61
N SER A 19 8.33 3.48 -3.79
CA SER A 19 9.01 4.67 -4.34
C SER A 19 8.10 5.90 -4.45
N TYR A 20 6.77 5.75 -4.48
CA TYR A 20 5.86 6.87 -4.78
C TYR A 20 5.93 8.04 -3.78
N LEU A 21 6.38 7.83 -2.54
CA LEU A 21 6.56 8.92 -1.55
C LEU A 21 7.97 9.53 -1.53
N VAL A 22 8.90 9.04 -2.36
CA VAL A 22 10.25 9.62 -2.46
C VAL A 22 10.20 11.10 -2.86
N PRO A 23 9.38 11.55 -3.84
CA PRO A 23 9.25 12.97 -4.16
C PRO A 23 8.71 13.79 -2.98
N MET A 24 7.75 13.25 -2.23
CA MET A 24 7.20 13.88 -1.03
C MET A 24 8.30 14.20 0.00
N LYS A 25 9.20 13.25 0.27
CA LYS A 25 10.28 13.40 1.25
C LYS A 25 11.32 14.48 0.88
N LYS A 26 11.40 14.89 -0.40
CA LYS A 26 12.32 15.94 -0.86
C LYS A 26 11.79 17.36 -0.59
N LEU A 27 10.49 17.49 -0.34
CA LEU A 27 9.87 18.78 -0.12
C LEU A 27 10.02 19.25 1.32
N GLN A 28 10.24 20.56 1.47
CA GLN A 28 10.14 21.27 2.73
C GLN A 28 8.88 22.15 2.71
N ASN A 29 8.26 22.36 3.87
CA ASN A 29 7.14 23.29 4.07
C ASN A 29 5.93 23.05 3.14
N TYR A 30 5.25 21.92 3.33
CA TYR A 30 3.98 21.61 2.66
C TYR A 30 2.96 21.04 3.64
N ASP A 31 1.68 21.22 3.33
CA ASP A 31 0.59 20.57 4.07
C ASP A 31 0.38 19.13 3.58
N THR A 32 0.38 18.17 4.50
CA THR A 32 0.21 16.75 4.17
C THR A 32 -1.15 16.45 3.53
N PHE A 33 -2.24 17.06 4.00
CA PHE A 33 -3.57 16.82 3.43
C PHE A 33 -3.71 17.42 2.04
N TYR A 34 -3.09 18.58 1.79
CA TYR A 34 -3.04 19.14 0.43
C TYR A 34 -2.21 18.27 -0.52
N PHE A 35 -1.03 17.82 -0.10
CA PHE A 35 -0.22 16.86 -0.88
C PHE A 35 -1.01 15.59 -1.21
N GLN A 36 -1.77 15.07 -0.24
CA GLN A 36 -2.62 13.89 -0.41
C GLN A 36 -3.81 14.10 -1.34
N ALA A 37 -4.37 15.32 -1.41
CA ALA A 37 -5.39 15.67 -2.39
C ALA A 37 -4.80 15.78 -3.81
N LEU A 38 -3.62 16.40 -3.95
CA LEU A 38 -2.89 16.45 -5.22
C LEU A 38 -2.49 15.05 -5.72
N MET A 39 -2.04 14.18 -4.82
CA MET A 39 -1.80 12.77 -5.12
C MET A 39 -3.08 12.10 -5.66
N ALA A 40 -4.23 12.34 -5.02
CA ALA A 40 -5.51 11.82 -5.48
C ALA A 40 -5.89 12.36 -6.87
N THR A 41 -5.59 13.63 -7.16
CA THR A 41 -5.73 14.20 -8.52
C THR A 41 -4.84 13.50 -9.54
N GLY A 42 -3.56 13.25 -9.22
CA GLY A 42 -2.65 12.52 -10.11
C GLY A 42 -3.12 11.07 -10.39
N ILE A 43 -3.69 10.42 -9.38
CA ILE A 43 -4.32 9.09 -9.51
C ILE A 43 -5.50 9.14 -10.49
N LEU A 44 -6.42 10.09 -10.31
CA LEU A 44 -7.57 10.24 -11.20
C LEU A 44 -7.14 10.54 -12.65
N LEU A 45 -6.24 11.51 -12.85
CA LEU A 45 -5.78 11.90 -14.18
C LEU A 45 -5.08 10.73 -14.91
N SER A 46 -4.21 9.99 -14.23
CA SER A 46 -3.58 8.82 -14.83
C SER A 46 -4.57 7.68 -15.11
N SER A 47 -5.61 7.50 -14.29
CA SER A 47 -6.67 6.52 -14.57
C SER A 47 -7.51 6.90 -15.81
N LEU A 48 -7.70 8.19 -16.07
CA LEU A 48 -8.38 8.66 -17.27
C LEU A 48 -7.57 8.33 -18.52
N VAL A 49 -6.24 8.45 -18.47
CA VAL A 49 -5.36 8.03 -19.58
C VAL A 49 -5.53 6.54 -19.87
N VAL A 50 -5.64 5.68 -18.85
CA VAL A 50 -5.91 4.25 -19.03
C VAL A 50 -7.26 4.02 -19.73
N VAL A 51 -8.32 4.72 -19.31
CA VAL A 51 -9.64 4.66 -19.97
C VAL A 51 -9.54 5.05 -21.45
N LEU A 52 -8.80 6.12 -21.77
CA LEU A 52 -8.64 6.58 -23.15
C LEU A 52 -7.85 5.59 -24.03
N ILE A 53 -6.83 4.92 -23.47
CA ILE A 53 -6.02 3.92 -24.19
C ILE A 53 -6.81 2.63 -24.41
N VAL A 54 -7.51 2.16 -23.38
CA VAL A 54 -8.27 0.89 -23.43
C VAL A 54 -9.58 1.07 -24.20
N GLY A 55 -10.16 2.27 -24.21
CA GLY A 55 -11.44 2.55 -24.85
C GLY A 55 -12.67 2.10 -24.07
N GLU A 56 -12.50 1.69 -22.81
CA GLU A 56 -13.60 1.21 -21.96
C GLU A 56 -13.77 2.10 -20.72
N PHE A 57 -14.97 2.66 -20.57
CA PHE A 57 -15.36 3.42 -19.38
C PHE A 57 -16.47 2.69 -18.63
N ARG A 58 -16.23 2.39 -17.34
CA ARG A 58 -17.26 1.85 -16.45
C ARG A 58 -17.20 2.55 -15.09
N LEU A 59 -18.37 3.01 -14.64
CA LEU A 59 -18.54 3.55 -13.29
C LEU A 59 -19.15 2.49 -12.38
N SER A 60 -18.47 2.16 -11.29
CA SER A 60 -18.87 1.15 -10.32
C SER A 60 -18.90 1.74 -8.92
N MET A 61 -20.03 1.54 -8.22
CA MET A 61 -20.15 1.93 -6.81
C MET A 61 -19.17 1.17 -5.91
N LEU A 62 -18.86 -0.09 -6.25
CA LEU A 62 -17.83 -0.87 -5.55
C LEU A 62 -16.43 -0.29 -5.80
N GLY A 63 -16.19 0.27 -6.99
CA GLY A 63 -14.99 1.06 -7.28
C GLY A 63 -14.89 2.30 -6.39
N LEU A 64 -15.94 3.12 -6.34
CA LEU A 64 -15.97 4.30 -5.47
C LEU A 64 -15.75 3.93 -4.00
N LEU A 65 -16.40 2.86 -3.52
CA LEU A 65 -16.21 2.32 -2.17
C LEU A 65 -14.76 1.87 -1.93
N CYS A 66 -14.14 1.15 -2.87
CA CYS A 66 -12.74 0.76 -2.79
C CYS A 66 -11.83 1.99 -2.60
N GLY A 67 -12.05 3.04 -3.38
CA GLY A 67 -11.30 4.29 -3.26
C GLY A 67 -11.51 4.99 -1.92
N PHE A 68 -12.74 5.01 -1.41
CA PHE A 68 -13.08 5.53 -0.09
C PHE A 68 -12.39 4.75 1.05
N LEU A 69 -12.44 3.42 1.01
CA LEU A 69 -11.81 2.55 2.02
C LEU A 69 -10.29 2.78 2.06
N TRP A 70 -9.64 2.81 0.89
CA TRP A 70 -8.21 3.07 0.79
C TRP A 70 -7.85 4.45 1.35
N LYS A 71 -8.58 5.49 0.94
CA LYS A 71 -8.28 6.86 1.36
C LYS A 71 -8.54 7.09 2.85
N THR A 72 -9.55 6.44 3.41
CA THR A 72 -9.82 6.44 4.85
C THR A 72 -8.70 5.76 5.63
N GLY A 73 -8.27 4.56 5.21
CA GLY A 73 -7.11 3.88 5.78
C GLY A 73 -5.85 4.75 5.73
N ASN A 74 -5.62 5.42 4.60
CA ASN A 74 -4.53 6.37 4.44
C ASN A 74 -4.61 7.55 5.42
N ALA A 75 -5.77 8.17 5.59
CA ALA A 75 -5.94 9.27 6.54
C ALA A 75 -5.69 8.85 7.99
N ILE A 76 -6.20 7.69 8.41
CA ILE A 76 -5.95 7.14 9.75
C ILE A 76 -4.44 6.86 9.94
N SER A 77 -3.79 6.28 8.94
CA SER A 77 -2.34 5.99 9.00
C SER A 77 -1.51 7.26 9.21
N LEU A 78 -1.88 8.40 8.60
CA LEU A 78 -1.19 9.68 8.81
C LEU A 78 -1.32 10.17 10.26
N VAL A 79 -2.46 9.95 10.91
CA VAL A 79 -2.64 10.29 12.32
C VAL A 79 -1.83 9.35 13.21
N ALA A 80 -1.80 8.05 12.89
CA ALA A 80 -0.98 7.07 13.60
C ALA A 80 0.52 7.42 13.52
N VAL A 81 1.02 7.76 12.32
CA VAL A 81 2.40 8.24 12.12
C VAL A 81 2.70 9.48 12.96
N LYS A 82 1.78 10.46 13.04
CA LYS A 82 1.99 11.66 13.85
C LYS A 82 2.11 11.36 15.34
N LYS A 83 1.46 10.29 15.83
CA LYS A 83 1.50 9.87 17.24
C LYS A 83 2.70 8.99 17.58
N ASP A 84 2.98 7.98 16.76
CA ASP A 84 3.97 6.93 17.05
C ASP A 84 5.26 7.00 16.23
N GLY A 85 5.31 7.92 15.28
CA GLY A 85 6.35 7.94 14.26
C GLY A 85 6.11 6.91 13.15
N ILE A 86 6.85 7.09 12.06
CA ILE A 86 6.68 6.30 10.83
C ILE A 86 6.95 4.81 11.10
N SER A 87 8.06 4.48 11.76
CA SER A 87 8.49 3.10 11.98
C SER A 87 7.43 2.23 12.64
N MET A 88 6.95 2.62 13.82
CA MET A 88 6.02 1.81 14.60
C MET A 88 4.66 1.70 13.91
N ALA A 89 4.14 2.83 13.42
CA ALA A 89 2.84 2.84 12.79
C ALA A 89 2.84 1.98 11.52
N VAL A 90 3.86 2.13 10.65
CA VAL A 90 4.02 1.31 9.42
C VAL A 90 4.01 -0.17 9.73
N SER A 91 4.80 -0.56 10.73
CA SER A 91 4.89 -1.94 11.21
C SER A 91 3.53 -2.54 11.50
N VAL A 92 2.73 -1.83 12.30
CA VAL A 92 1.44 -2.32 12.79
C VAL A 92 0.44 -2.39 11.64
N TRP A 93 0.25 -1.31 10.86
CA TRP A 93 -0.78 -1.35 9.82
C TRP A 93 -0.42 -2.30 8.68
N THR A 94 0.86 -2.44 8.32
CA THR A 94 1.28 -3.37 7.26
C THR A 94 1.13 -4.81 7.73
N SER A 95 1.48 -5.12 8.99
CA SER A 95 1.24 -6.46 9.54
C SER A 95 -0.26 -6.80 9.54
N THR A 96 -1.09 -5.86 9.98
CA THR A 96 -2.53 -6.05 9.99
C THR A 96 -3.10 -6.17 8.57
N SER A 97 -2.62 -5.39 7.59
CA SER A 97 -3.12 -5.48 6.21
C SER A 97 -2.78 -6.83 5.55
N ILE A 98 -1.58 -7.36 5.80
CA ILE A 98 -1.16 -8.69 5.35
C ILE A 98 -2.11 -9.74 5.90
N VAL A 99 -2.35 -9.75 7.21
CA VAL A 99 -3.22 -10.74 7.85
C VAL A 99 -4.66 -10.58 7.40
N THR A 100 -5.20 -9.36 7.41
CA THR A 100 -6.59 -9.09 7.01
C THR A 100 -6.87 -9.53 5.58
N SER A 101 -5.98 -9.21 4.63
CA SER A 101 -6.15 -9.61 3.22
C SER A 101 -6.06 -11.13 3.03
N PHE A 102 -5.14 -11.79 3.74
CA PHE A 102 -5.05 -13.25 3.78
C PHE A 102 -6.35 -13.89 4.26
N LEU A 103 -6.90 -13.39 5.37
CA LEU A 103 -8.15 -13.90 5.95
C LEU A 103 -9.36 -13.69 5.03
N TRP A 104 -9.45 -12.53 4.35
CA TRP A 104 -10.49 -12.32 3.33
C TRP A 104 -10.38 -13.33 2.20
N GLY A 105 -9.17 -13.55 1.67
CA GLY A 105 -8.94 -14.53 0.61
C GLY A 105 -9.33 -15.96 1.04
N LEU A 106 -8.88 -16.38 2.22
CA LEU A 106 -9.08 -17.74 2.72
C LEU A 106 -10.53 -18.02 3.15
N PHE A 107 -11.15 -17.15 3.94
CA PHE A 107 -12.44 -17.44 4.57
C PHE A 107 -13.64 -16.93 3.77
N PHE A 108 -13.54 -15.72 3.20
CA PHE A 108 -14.66 -15.12 2.48
C PHE A 108 -14.69 -15.55 1.01
N PHE A 109 -13.55 -15.44 0.31
CA PHE A 109 -13.44 -15.84 -1.09
C PHE A 109 -13.13 -17.32 -1.29
N LYS A 110 -12.83 -18.05 -0.21
CA LYS A 110 -12.53 -19.50 -0.22
C LYS A 110 -11.46 -19.85 -1.26
N GLU A 111 -10.44 -19.01 -1.37
CA GLU A 111 -9.32 -19.23 -2.29
C GLU A 111 -8.58 -20.51 -1.89
N SER A 112 -8.43 -21.43 -2.86
CA SER A 112 -7.68 -22.66 -2.65
C SER A 112 -6.19 -22.37 -2.54
N LEU A 113 -5.56 -22.88 -1.49
CA LEU A 113 -4.11 -22.92 -1.33
C LEU A 113 -3.64 -24.37 -1.52
N SER A 114 -2.61 -24.57 -2.34
CA SER A 114 -1.97 -25.88 -2.52
C SER A 114 -1.30 -26.39 -1.24
N GLY A 115 -0.86 -25.46 -0.38
CA GLY A 115 -0.29 -25.77 0.94
C GLY A 115 -0.64 -24.73 1.99
N LEU A 116 -1.68 -24.98 2.80
CA LEU A 116 -2.08 -24.08 3.89
C LEU A 116 -0.95 -23.77 4.86
N LEU A 117 -0.11 -24.77 5.20
CA LEU A 117 1.04 -24.58 6.07
C LEU A 117 2.05 -23.58 5.47
N LEU A 118 2.35 -23.69 4.17
CA LEU A 118 3.24 -22.76 3.46
C LEU A 118 2.66 -21.35 3.46
N GLY A 119 1.34 -21.22 3.24
CA GLY A 119 0.65 -19.94 3.31
C GLY A 119 0.74 -19.28 4.68
N VAL A 120 0.43 -20.02 5.75
CA VAL A 120 0.49 -19.53 7.14
C VAL A 120 1.92 -19.17 7.55
N LEU A 121 2.91 -20.00 7.21
CA LEU A 121 4.32 -19.71 7.47
C LEU A 121 4.78 -18.47 6.68
N GLY A 122 4.39 -18.35 5.41
CA GLY A 122 4.69 -17.21 4.56
C GLY A 122 4.17 -15.89 5.14
N ILE A 123 2.90 -15.86 5.54
CA ILE A 123 2.28 -14.71 6.21
C ILE A 123 2.98 -14.38 7.53
N SER A 124 3.28 -15.40 8.35
CA SER A 124 3.97 -15.22 9.63
C SER A 124 5.34 -14.58 9.44
N LEU A 125 6.11 -15.05 8.46
CA LEU A 125 7.42 -14.48 8.13
C LEU A 125 7.30 -13.07 7.55
N LEU A 126 6.32 -12.77 6.70
CA LEU A 126 6.09 -11.40 6.23
C LEU A 126 5.78 -10.45 7.39
N VAL A 127 4.94 -10.86 8.34
CA VAL A 127 4.65 -10.08 9.55
C VAL A 127 5.93 -9.88 10.38
N VAL A 128 6.67 -10.95 10.70
CA VAL A 128 7.92 -10.83 11.48
C VAL A 128 8.93 -9.93 10.76
N GLY A 129 9.12 -10.12 9.45
CA GLY A 129 10.07 -9.37 8.64
C GLY A 129 9.73 -7.88 8.56
N THR A 130 8.46 -7.53 8.32
CA THR A 130 8.02 -6.11 8.31
C THR A 130 8.24 -5.46 9.67
N ASN A 131 8.03 -6.19 10.77
CA ASN A 131 8.33 -5.69 12.11
C ASN A 131 9.81 -5.46 12.34
N VAL A 132 10.68 -6.40 11.92
CA VAL A 132 12.14 -6.25 12.06
C VAL A 132 12.67 -5.07 11.24
N VAL A 133 12.23 -4.92 9.98
CA VAL A 133 12.60 -3.78 9.12
C VAL A 133 12.15 -2.46 9.74
N SER A 134 10.97 -2.43 10.34
CA SER A 134 10.43 -1.25 11.02
C SER A 134 11.14 -0.90 12.33
N LEU A 135 12.08 -1.70 12.84
CA LEU A 135 12.86 -1.34 14.04
C LEU A 135 14.00 -0.34 13.76
N THR A 136 14.18 0.10 12.52
CA THR A 136 15.26 1.03 12.15
C THR A 136 14.99 2.49 12.55
N GLY A 137 13.76 2.80 12.97
CA GLY A 137 13.36 4.13 13.40
C GLY A 137 13.84 4.52 14.80
N SER A 138 13.73 5.81 15.13
CA SER A 138 14.14 6.36 16.42
C SER A 138 13.41 5.71 17.60
N ASN A 139 14.11 5.59 18.72
CA ASN A 139 13.67 4.98 19.99
C ASN A 139 12.60 5.81 20.73
N ARG A 140 11.53 6.24 20.05
CA ARG A 140 10.39 6.90 20.71
C ARG A 140 9.60 5.86 21.52
N GLU A 141 9.15 6.27 22.70
CA GLU A 141 8.21 5.46 23.47
C GLU A 141 6.95 5.20 22.66
N LYS A 142 6.46 3.96 22.75
CA LYS A 142 5.24 3.53 22.04
C LYS A 142 4.05 4.27 22.64
N SER A 143 3.31 5.04 21.83
CA SER A 143 2.00 5.55 22.25
C SER A 143 0.96 4.47 22.06
N LYS A 144 0.21 4.13 23.12
CA LYS A 144 -0.95 3.24 23.01
C LYS A 144 -1.94 3.74 21.95
N THR A 145 -2.12 5.06 21.84
CA THR A 145 -3.04 5.67 20.88
C THR A 145 -2.61 5.50 19.43
N GLY A 146 -1.32 5.58 19.11
CA GLY A 146 -0.86 5.41 17.73
C GLY A 146 -1.01 3.97 17.24
N VAL A 147 -0.71 2.99 18.10
CA VAL A 147 -0.94 1.56 17.81
C VAL A 147 -2.42 1.28 17.59
N LEU A 148 -3.29 1.80 18.45
CA LEU A 148 -4.75 1.66 18.32
C LEU A 148 -5.30 2.29 17.04
N LEU A 149 -4.65 3.31 16.48
CA LEU A 149 -5.00 3.90 15.19
C LEU A 149 -4.40 3.15 13.99
N ALA A 150 -3.22 2.56 14.15
CA ALA A 150 -2.57 1.81 13.07
C ALA A 150 -3.29 0.48 12.76
N LEU A 151 -3.88 -0.16 13.76
CA LEU A 151 -4.68 -1.39 13.57
C LEU A 151 -5.86 -1.20 12.58
N PRO A 152 -6.80 -0.26 12.78
CA PRO A 152 -7.88 -0.04 11.83
C PRO A 152 -7.37 0.43 10.48
N ALA A 153 -6.30 1.23 10.39
CA ALA A 153 -5.68 1.57 9.12
C ALA A 153 -5.25 0.31 8.33
N GLY A 154 -4.66 -0.66 9.03
CA GLY A 154 -4.30 -1.95 8.45
C GLY A 154 -5.49 -2.77 8.00
N VAL A 155 -6.60 -2.76 8.75
CA VAL A 155 -7.84 -3.41 8.33
C VAL A 155 -8.40 -2.78 7.05
N PHE A 156 -8.43 -1.44 6.96
CA PHE A 156 -8.83 -0.74 5.74
C PHE A 156 -7.92 -1.13 4.56
N PHE A 157 -6.60 -1.12 4.74
CA PHE A 157 -5.65 -1.51 3.69
C PHE A 157 -5.66 -3.01 3.35
N GLY A 158 -6.05 -3.89 4.28
CA GLY A 158 -6.25 -5.32 3.99
C GLY A 158 -7.58 -5.61 3.29
N SER A 159 -8.54 -4.69 3.40
CA SER A 159 -9.92 -4.89 2.92
C SER A 159 -10.27 -4.07 1.68
N TYR A 160 -9.52 -3.02 1.33
CA TYR A 160 -9.96 -2.06 0.31
C TYR A 160 -10.16 -2.69 -1.09
N LEU A 161 -9.49 -3.81 -1.41
CA LEU A 161 -9.68 -4.54 -2.68
C LEU A 161 -10.77 -5.64 -2.63
N VAL A 162 -11.38 -5.89 -1.48
CA VAL A 162 -12.53 -6.82 -1.37
C VAL A 162 -13.68 -6.41 -2.30
N PRO A 163 -14.10 -5.12 -2.39
CA PRO A 163 -15.12 -4.70 -3.34
C PRO A 163 -14.77 -4.97 -4.81
N MET A 164 -13.49 -4.86 -5.19
CA MET A 164 -13.04 -5.18 -6.55
C MET A 164 -13.32 -6.64 -6.86
N LYS A 165 -12.92 -7.53 -5.96
CA LYS A 165 -13.09 -8.97 -6.17
C LYS A 165 -14.56 -9.39 -6.15
N ILE A 166 -15.39 -8.77 -5.31
CA ILE A 166 -16.86 -8.98 -5.33
C ILE A 166 -17.47 -8.52 -6.66
N SER A 167 -16.96 -7.43 -7.24
CA SER A 167 -17.54 -6.86 -8.46
C SER A 167 -17.37 -7.75 -9.69
N GLY A 168 -16.35 -8.62 -9.71
CA GLY A 168 -15.99 -9.43 -10.88
C GLY A 168 -15.52 -8.61 -12.09
N LEU A 169 -15.30 -7.30 -11.93
CA LEU A 169 -14.82 -6.42 -13.00
C LEU A 169 -13.33 -6.61 -13.24
N GLU A 170 -12.94 -6.50 -14.51
CA GLU A 170 -11.53 -6.49 -14.89
C GLU A 170 -10.79 -5.26 -14.29
N PRO A 171 -9.50 -5.39 -13.93
CA PRO A 171 -8.71 -4.31 -13.36
C PRO A 171 -8.78 -2.97 -14.11
N ASN A 172 -8.75 -2.99 -15.45
CA ASN A 172 -8.82 -1.79 -16.30
C ASN A 172 -10.19 -1.09 -16.21
N GLN A 173 -11.27 -1.85 -16.07
CA GLN A 173 -12.62 -1.30 -15.90
C GLN A 173 -12.83 -0.74 -14.49
N PHE A 174 -12.15 -1.31 -13.49
CA PHE A 174 -12.32 -0.93 -12.08
C PHE A 174 -11.50 0.30 -11.68
N LEU A 175 -10.31 0.47 -12.29
CA LEU A 175 -9.31 1.48 -11.91
C LEU A 175 -9.85 2.90 -11.82
N PHE A 176 -10.62 3.34 -12.82
CA PHE A 176 -11.15 4.71 -12.87
C PHE A 176 -12.12 4.99 -11.72
N SER A 177 -13.07 4.07 -11.50
CA SER A 177 -14.05 4.20 -10.41
C SER A 177 -13.37 4.26 -9.03
N MET A 178 -12.35 3.42 -8.82
CA MET A 178 -11.52 3.47 -7.63
C MET A 178 -10.79 4.80 -7.49
N SER A 179 -10.18 5.29 -8.57
CA SER A 179 -9.45 6.56 -8.59
C SER A 179 -10.36 7.75 -8.29
N LEU A 180 -11.59 7.74 -8.79
CA LEU A 180 -12.60 8.75 -8.48
C LEU A 180 -13.01 8.71 -7.01
N GLY A 181 -13.17 7.52 -6.41
CA GLY A 181 -13.41 7.39 -4.97
C GLY A 181 -12.28 7.95 -4.11
N ILE A 182 -11.03 7.71 -4.51
CA ILE A 182 -9.83 8.28 -3.86
C ILE A 182 -9.82 9.81 -3.98
N PHE A 183 -10.14 10.34 -5.17
CA PHE A 183 -10.19 11.76 -5.46
C PHE A 183 -11.22 12.47 -4.57
N VAL A 184 -12.48 12.04 -4.63
CA VAL A 184 -13.57 12.66 -3.88
C VAL A 184 -13.25 12.65 -2.38
N THR A 185 -12.91 11.49 -1.83
CA THR A 185 -12.59 11.35 -0.40
C THR A 185 -11.37 12.19 0.00
N GLY A 186 -10.35 12.23 -0.83
CA GLY A 186 -9.12 13.00 -0.58
C GLY A 186 -9.36 14.51 -0.55
N TRP A 187 -10.14 15.03 -1.49
CA TRP A 187 -10.52 16.44 -1.54
C TRP A 187 -11.48 16.81 -0.41
N SER A 188 -12.42 15.94 -0.04
CA SER A 188 -13.26 16.14 1.15
C SER A 188 -12.42 16.28 2.42
N PHE A 189 -11.39 15.45 2.62
CA PHE A 189 -10.49 15.57 3.77
C PHE A 189 -9.63 16.83 3.74
N PHE A 190 -9.13 17.23 2.58
CA PHE A 190 -8.39 18.49 2.41
C PHE A 190 -9.25 19.69 2.81
N LEU A 191 -10.49 19.76 2.30
CA LEU A 191 -11.43 20.83 2.59
C LEU A 191 -11.81 20.84 4.08
N ALA A 192 -12.16 19.68 4.65
CA ALA A 192 -12.54 19.57 6.06
C ALA A 192 -11.41 19.94 7.04
N LYS A 193 -10.15 19.81 6.64
CA LYS A 193 -8.99 20.18 7.46
C LYS A 193 -8.56 21.64 7.30
N GLY A 194 -9.12 22.39 6.35
CA GLY A 194 -8.70 23.77 6.07
C GLY A 194 -7.20 23.86 5.73
N ALA A 195 -6.68 22.84 5.04
CA ALA A 195 -5.25 22.70 4.75
C ALA A 195 -4.77 23.81 3.79
N LYS A 196 -3.50 24.22 3.95
CA LYS A 196 -2.94 25.33 3.17
C LYS A 196 -2.45 24.85 1.80
N LEU A 197 -2.79 25.62 0.78
CA LEU A 197 -2.29 25.43 -0.57
C LEU A 197 -0.78 25.75 -0.62
N SER A 198 -0.02 24.92 -1.32
CA SER A 198 1.41 25.14 -1.54
C SER A 198 1.80 24.77 -2.97
N ARG A 199 2.31 25.75 -3.74
CA ARG A 199 2.76 25.51 -5.13
C ARG A 199 3.92 24.51 -5.20
N SER A 200 4.77 24.45 -4.18
CA SER A 200 5.91 23.51 -4.14
C SER A 200 5.44 22.05 -4.08
N ALA A 201 4.24 21.80 -3.56
CA ALA A 201 3.65 20.47 -3.48
C ALA A 201 3.01 20.00 -4.80
N LEU A 202 2.73 20.89 -5.75
CA LEU A 202 1.91 20.59 -6.94
C LEU A 202 2.51 19.45 -7.77
N LEU A 203 3.73 19.65 -8.29
CA LEU A 203 4.38 18.69 -9.18
C LEU A 203 4.66 17.35 -8.49
N ASN A 204 5.19 17.39 -7.26
CA ASN A 204 5.52 16.17 -6.52
C ASN A 204 4.27 15.43 -6.07
N GLY A 205 3.19 16.13 -5.69
CA GLY A 205 1.92 15.53 -5.32
C GLY A 205 1.28 14.82 -6.50
N LEU A 206 1.11 15.51 -7.63
CA LEU A 206 0.57 14.93 -8.86
C LEU A 206 1.44 13.75 -9.35
N GLY A 207 2.76 13.93 -9.41
CA GLY A 207 3.69 12.89 -9.85
C GLY A 207 3.68 11.65 -8.94
N SER A 208 3.60 11.84 -7.62
CA SER A 208 3.46 10.74 -6.66
C SER A 208 2.16 9.98 -6.88
N GLY A 209 1.08 10.69 -7.24
CA GLY A 209 -0.20 10.09 -7.62
C GLY A 209 -0.11 9.22 -8.86
N VAL A 210 0.57 9.69 -9.91
CA VAL A 210 0.79 8.92 -11.14
C VAL A 210 1.60 7.65 -10.86
N VAL A 211 2.73 7.77 -10.15
CA VAL A 211 3.57 6.61 -9.79
C VAL A 211 2.78 5.61 -8.96
N TRP A 212 2.01 6.10 -7.98
CA TRP A 212 1.16 5.25 -7.16
C TRP A 212 0.11 4.53 -8.00
N ASN A 213 -0.52 5.20 -8.96
CA ASN A 213 -1.59 4.60 -9.75
C ASN A 213 -1.08 3.55 -10.75
N VAL A 214 0.09 3.76 -11.35
CA VAL A 214 0.75 2.72 -12.18
C VAL A 214 1.03 1.47 -11.36
N SER A 215 1.51 1.66 -10.14
CA SER A 215 1.76 0.58 -9.18
C SER A 215 0.46 -0.10 -8.78
N ASN A 216 -0.58 0.69 -8.48
CA ASN A 216 -1.89 0.20 -8.08
C ASN A 216 -2.52 -0.62 -9.22
N PHE A 217 -2.44 -0.15 -10.46
CA PHE A 217 -2.96 -0.89 -11.62
C PHE A 217 -2.28 -2.25 -11.76
N SER A 218 -0.96 -2.32 -11.60
CA SER A 218 -0.21 -3.58 -11.55
C SER A 218 -0.66 -4.45 -10.36
N SER A 219 -0.91 -3.85 -9.19
CA SER A 219 -1.43 -4.57 -8.03
C SER A 219 -2.82 -5.18 -8.33
N LEU A 220 -3.71 -4.47 -9.02
CA LEU A 220 -5.04 -4.99 -9.34
C LEU A 220 -4.93 -6.29 -10.16
N TYR A 221 -4.02 -6.35 -11.14
CA TYR A 221 -3.73 -7.60 -11.86
C TYR A 221 -3.08 -8.66 -10.98
N ALA A 222 -2.16 -8.30 -10.08
CA ALA A 222 -1.60 -9.25 -9.13
C ALA A 222 -2.69 -9.92 -8.27
N ILE A 223 -3.65 -9.14 -7.77
CA ILE A 223 -4.79 -9.67 -6.99
C ILE A 223 -5.77 -10.46 -7.88
N ALA A 224 -6.04 -10.00 -9.11
CA ALA A 224 -6.92 -10.71 -10.03
C ALA A 224 -6.39 -12.10 -10.38
N LEU A 225 -5.07 -12.22 -10.58
CA LEU A 225 -4.43 -13.48 -10.99
C LEU A 225 -4.05 -14.37 -9.80
N LEU A 226 -3.45 -13.81 -8.74
CA LEU A 226 -2.97 -14.60 -7.60
C LEU A 226 -4.02 -14.74 -6.48
N GLY A 227 -5.07 -13.93 -6.49
CA GLY A 227 -6.04 -13.86 -5.40
C GLY A 227 -5.64 -12.86 -4.31
N LEU A 228 -6.56 -12.62 -3.38
CA LEU A 228 -6.37 -11.68 -2.27
C LEU A 228 -5.49 -12.30 -1.17
N SER A 229 -5.51 -13.62 -1.03
CA SER A 229 -4.71 -14.34 -0.03
C SER A 229 -3.20 -14.29 -0.32
N ILE A 230 -2.81 -14.21 -1.59
CA ILE A 230 -1.40 -14.20 -1.99
C ILE A 230 -1.02 -12.83 -2.56
N GLY A 231 -1.80 -12.31 -3.52
CA GLY A 231 -1.43 -11.10 -4.27
C GLY A 231 -1.23 -9.87 -3.39
N LEU A 232 -2.19 -9.56 -2.51
CA LEU A 232 -2.09 -8.35 -1.68
C LEU A 232 -0.95 -8.44 -0.65
N PRO A 233 -0.77 -9.54 0.11
CA PRO A 233 0.42 -9.72 0.96
C PRO A 233 1.75 -9.56 0.23
N LEU A 234 1.90 -10.10 -0.99
CA LEU A 234 3.14 -9.99 -1.76
C LEU A 234 3.49 -8.53 -2.09
N THR A 235 2.50 -7.67 -2.37
CA THR A 235 2.74 -6.24 -2.64
C THR A 235 3.25 -5.46 -1.41
N GLN A 236 3.09 -6.00 -0.19
CA GLN A 236 3.57 -5.37 1.04
C GLN A 236 5.10 -5.42 1.17
N ASN A 237 5.78 -6.20 0.32
CA ASN A 237 7.23 -6.08 0.14
C ASN A 237 7.69 -4.70 -0.37
N SER A 238 6.77 -3.83 -0.79
CA SER A 238 7.04 -2.41 -1.06
C SER A 238 7.72 -1.70 0.12
N LEU A 239 7.51 -2.17 1.36
CA LEU A 239 8.22 -1.68 2.53
C LEU A 239 9.74 -1.83 2.40
N LEU A 240 10.23 -2.92 1.82
CA LEU A 240 11.67 -3.13 1.60
C LEU A 240 12.24 -2.06 0.70
N VAL A 241 11.57 -1.78 -0.41
CA VAL A 241 11.99 -0.74 -1.36
C VAL A 241 11.98 0.64 -0.70
N ALA A 242 10.96 0.97 0.10
CA ALA A 242 10.92 2.23 0.86
C ALA A 242 12.08 2.36 1.85
N VAL A 243 12.45 1.26 2.51
CA VAL A 243 13.60 1.24 3.44
C VAL A 243 14.94 1.32 2.68
N LEU A 244 15.05 0.73 1.50
CA LEU A 244 16.25 0.87 0.66
C LEU A 244 16.46 2.33 0.21
N TRP A 245 15.38 3.06 -0.13
CA TRP A 245 15.46 4.51 -0.32
C TRP A 245 15.94 5.24 0.94
N GLY A 246 15.41 4.86 2.12
CA GLY A 246 15.87 5.39 3.41
C GLY A 246 17.35 5.11 3.70
N LEU A 247 17.84 3.92 3.35
CA LEU A 247 19.21 3.46 3.60
C LEU A 247 20.22 4.10 2.64
N PHE A 248 19.99 4.02 1.32
CA PHE A 248 20.97 4.40 0.31
C PHE A 248 20.87 5.85 -0.14
N TYR A 249 19.64 6.36 -0.32
CA TYR A 249 19.42 7.71 -0.85
C TYR A 249 19.32 8.76 0.26
N PHE A 250 18.40 8.58 1.20
CA PHE A 250 18.20 9.52 2.30
C PHE A 250 19.20 9.35 3.45
N LYS A 251 19.91 8.20 3.49
CA LYS A 251 20.94 7.88 4.50
C LYS A 251 20.42 8.02 5.95
N GLU A 252 19.16 7.66 6.17
CA GLU A 252 18.46 7.73 7.45
C GLU A 252 18.97 6.65 8.43
N VAL A 253 19.39 5.49 7.92
CA VAL A 253 19.86 4.36 8.72
C VAL A 253 21.39 4.42 8.93
N LYS A 254 21.81 5.21 9.92
CA LYS A 254 23.24 5.42 10.22
C LYS A 254 23.89 4.31 11.05
N ARG A 255 23.15 3.73 12.00
CA ARG A 255 23.69 2.75 12.98
C ARG A 255 23.91 1.38 12.35
N LYS A 256 25.03 0.71 12.68
CA LYS A 256 25.31 -0.68 12.24
C LYS A 256 24.18 -1.65 12.59
N ARG A 257 23.62 -1.55 13.81
CA ARG A 257 22.45 -2.34 14.24
C ARG A 257 21.23 -2.13 13.33
N GLY A 258 20.95 -0.88 12.94
CA GLY A 258 19.86 -0.57 12.02
C GLY A 258 20.06 -1.22 10.66
N LYS A 259 21.27 -1.14 10.10
CA LYS A 259 21.61 -1.81 8.82
C LYS A 259 21.45 -3.33 8.90
N ALA A 260 21.87 -3.94 10.01
CA ALA A 260 21.68 -5.38 10.24
C ALA A 260 20.18 -5.74 10.35
N GLN A 261 19.37 -4.92 11.02
CA GLN A 261 17.92 -5.11 11.09
C GLN A 261 17.25 -5.04 9.71
N VAL A 262 17.65 -4.08 8.85
CA VAL A 262 17.17 -4.04 7.45
C VAL A 262 17.50 -5.34 6.73
N LEU A 263 18.75 -5.81 6.83
CA LEU A 263 19.18 -7.02 6.12
C LEU A 263 18.43 -8.26 6.61
N VAL A 264 18.36 -8.47 7.93
CA VAL A 264 17.66 -9.62 8.53
C VAL A 264 16.17 -9.58 8.18
N GLY A 265 15.53 -8.42 8.35
CA GLY A 265 14.12 -8.26 8.03
C GLY A 265 13.82 -8.47 6.54
N ALA A 266 14.69 -7.99 5.65
CA ALA A 266 14.58 -8.24 4.21
C ALA A 266 14.68 -9.73 3.87
N LEU A 267 15.66 -10.45 4.43
CA LEU A 267 15.80 -11.89 4.21
C LEU A 267 14.56 -12.65 4.70
N VAL A 268 14.04 -12.31 5.88
CA VAL A 268 12.83 -12.92 6.44
C VAL A 268 11.61 -12.65 5.54
N MET A 269 11.43 -11.42 5.07
CA MET A 269 10.33 -11.08 4.15
C MET A 269 10.45 -11.80 2.80
N ILE A 270 11.67 -11.94 2.26
CA ILE A 270 11.93 -12.66 1.01
C ILE A 270 11.58 -14.15 1.17
N VAL A 271 12.02 -14.79 2.25
CA VAL A 271 11.65 -16.19 2.52
C VAL A 271 10.14 -16.33 2.67
N GLY A 272 9.49 -15.43 3.43
CA GLY A 272 8.03 -15.42 3.57
C GLY A 272 7.29 -15.26 2.25
N THR A 273 7.81 -14.42 1.36
CA THR A 273 7.30 -14.21 0.00
C THR A 273 7.37 -15.48 -0.83
N PHE A 274 8.51 -16.20 -0.81
CA PHE A 274 8.64 -17.46 -1.54
C PHE A 274 7.71 -18.53 -0.99
N LEU A 275 7.63 -18.71 0.34
CA LEU A 275 6.72 -19.68 0.95
C LEU A 275 5.26 -19.38 0.60
N LEU A 276 4.85 -18.11 0.66
CA LEU A 276 3.50 -17.71 0.29
C LEU A 276 3.24 -17.91 -1.21
N GLY A 277 4.20 -17.58 -2.07
CA GLY A 277 4.10 -17.81 -3.51
C GLY A 277 3.96 -19.30 -3.87
N PHE A 278 4.69 -20.18 -3.19
CA PHE A 278 4.58 -21.64 -3.36
C PHE A 278 3.32 -22.24 -2.74
N SER A 279 2.53 -21.47 -1.98
CA SER A 279 1.23 -21.92 -1.47
C SER A 279 0.08 -21.74 -2.45
N LYS A 280 0.34 -21.13 -3.62
CA LYS A 280 -0.61 -21.07 -4.74
C LYS A 280 -0.80 -22.45 -5.36
#